data_AF-A0A1C6WVQ1-F1
#
_entry.id   AF-A0A1C6WVQ1-F1
#
_cell.length_a   1.000
_cell.length_b   1.000
_cell.length_c   1.000
_cell.angle_alpha   90.00
_cell.angle_beta   90.00
_cell.angle_gamma   90.00
#
_symmetry.space_group_name_H-M   'P 1'
#
loop_
_entity.id
_entity.type
_entity.pdbx_description
1 polymer ?
#
loop_
_entity_poly.entity_id
_entity_poly.type
_entity_poly.pdbx_seq_one_letter_code
_entity_poly.pdbx_strand_id
1 'polypeptide(L)' 'LFELDIDPEEALNKYGDNLSGFVIRKGDDDQVHVTYINAIYDTGNSTEFAHNKREREIAYTKILNISLNCHYNIFAVFK' A
#
# COMPACT_ATOMS: atom_id res chain seq x y z
N LEU A 1 -18.13 -3.45 -9.83
CA LEU A 1 -18.43 -2.12 -9.28
C LEU A 1 -17.22 -1.73 -8.45
N PHE A 2 -16.38 -0.82 -8.93
CA PHE A 2 -15.30 -0.28 -8.09
C PHE A 2 -15.88 0.93 -7.37
N GLU A 3 -16.10 0.77 -6.08
CA GLU A 3 -16.59 1.83 -5.20
C GLU A 3 -15.42 2.78 -4.97
N LEU A 4 -15.43 3.93 -5.65
CA LEU A 4 -14.30 4.87 -5.70
C LEU A 4 -14.19 5.79 -4.48
N ASP A 5 -15.05 5.60 -3.48
CA ASP A 5 -15.24 6.55 -2.38
C ASP A 5 -15.42 5.85 -1.01
N ILE A 6 -14.80 4.68 -0.84
CA ILE A 6 -14.73 4.02 0.46
C ILE A 6 -13.52 4.56 1.23
N ASP A 7 -13.74 4.95 2.50
CA ASP A 7 -12.63 5.32 3.38
C ASP A 7 -11.66 4.13 3.53
N PRO A 8 -10.34 4.33 3.54
CA PRO A 8 -9.39 3.23 3.66
C PRO A 8 -9.60 2.32 4.88
N GLU A 9 -10.01 2.89 6.03
CA GLU A 9 -10.31 2.13 7.24
C GLU A 9 -11.64 1.37 7.10
N GLU A 10 -12.63 1.97 6.42
CA GLU A 10 -13.88 1.28 6.09
C GLU A 10 -13.65 0.12 5.10
N ALA A 11 -12.77 0.29 4.11
CA ALA A 11 -12.40 -0.76 3.18
C ALA A 11 -11.70 -1.93 3.91
N LEU A 12 -10.71 -1.62 4.76
CA LEU A 12 -10.03 -2.61 5.60
C LEU A 12 -11.01 -3.41 6.44
N ASN A 13 -11.93 -2.73 7.13
CA ASN A 13 -12.95 -3.38 7.94
C ASN A 13 -13.97 -4.19 7.11
N LYS A 14 -14.37 -3.69 5.94
CA LYS A 14 -15.33 -4.36 5.05
C LYS A 14 -14.77 -5.66 4.49
N TYR A 15 -13.49 -5.70 4.14
CA TYR A 15 -12.85 -6.90 3.60
C TYR A 15 -12.30 -7.83 4.70
N GLY A 16 -11.99 -7.29 5.88
CA GLY A 16 -11.49 -8.07 7.02
C GLY A 16 -10.16 -8.79 6.74
N ASP A 17 -9.36 -8.24 5.82
CA ASP A 17 -8.13 -8.84 5.30
C ASP A 17 -7.11 -7.75 4.94
N ASN A 18 -5.85 -8.14 4.77
CA ASN A 18 -4.77 -7.26 4.32
C ASN A 18 -5.07 -6.74 2.91
N LEU A 19 -4.84 -5.44 2.70
CA LEU A 19 -5.03 -4.80 1.39
C LEU A 19 -3.68 -4.32 0.87
N SER A 20 -3.34 -4.67 -0.36
CA SER A 20 -2.17 -4.11 -1.03
C SER A 20 -2.43 -3.79 -2.50
N GLY A 21 -1.76 -2.77 -3.01
CA GLY A 21 -1.93 -2.36 -4.40
C GLY A 21 -1.23 -1.05 -4.75
N PHE A 22 -1.43 -0.61 -5.99
CA PHE A 22 -0.91 0.65 -6.49
C PHE A 22 -2.04 1.59 -6.88
N VAL A 23 -1.90 2.85 -6.51
CA VAL A 23 -2.69 3.96 -7.01
C VAL A 23 -1.84 4.73 -7.99
N ILE A 24 -2.26 4.78 -9.24
CA ILE A 24 -1.55 5.47 -10.32
C ILE A 24 -2.37 6.69 -10.70
N ARG A 25 -1.76 7.88 -10.62
CA ARG A 25 -2.41 9.15 -10.95
C ARG A 25 -1.50 9.98 -11.85
N LYS A 26 -2.10 10.70 -12.78
CA LYS A 26 -1.40 11.76 -13.52
C LYS A 26 -1.16 12.93 -12.55
N GLY A 27 0.08 13.40 -12.45
CA GLY A 27 0.44 14.62 -11.74
C GLY A 27 0.20 15.87 -12.58
N ASP A 28 0.12 17.02 -11.92
CA ASP A 28 0.03 18.34 -12.57
C ASP A 28 1.38 18.83 -13.12
N ASP A 29 2.45 18.07 -12.89
CA ASP A 29 3.84 18.34 -13.25
C ASP A 29 4.32 17.48 -14.45
N ASP A 30 3.39 17.04 -15.29
CA ASP A 30 3.61 16.11 -16.40
C ASP A 30 4.23 14.76 -16.01
N GLN A 31 4.28 14.43 -14.70
CA GLN A 31 4.72 13.13 -14.20
C GLN A 31 3.52 12.20 -13.93
N VAL A 32 3.83 10.91 -13.77
CA VAL A 32 2.88 9.93 -13.22
C VAL A 32 3.30 9.63 -11.80
N HIS A 33 2.39 9.84 -10.86
CA HIS A 33 2.58 9.49 -9.46
C HIS A 33 2.08 8.07 -9.23
N VAL A 34 2.97 7.24 -8.72
CA VAL A 34 2.65 5.86 -8.31
C VAL A 34 2.73 5.81 -6.80
N THR A 35 1.60 5.52 -6.16
CA THR A 35 1.52 5.30 -4.73
C THR A 35 1.34 3.83 -4.44
N TYR A 36 2.22 3.27 -3.61
CA TYR A 36 2.04 1.90 -3.10
C TYR A 36 1.29 1.94 -1.77
N ILE A 37 0.24 1.12 -1.66
CA ILE A 37 -0.56 0.95 -0.44
C ILE A 37 -0.36 -0.48 0.05
N ASN A 38 -0.07 -0.64 1.34
CA ASN A 38 -0.07 -1.93 2.03
C ASN A 38 -0.58 -1.73 3.46
N ALA A 39 -1.84 -2.07 3.65
CA ALA A 39 -2.53 -1.97 4.92
C ALA A 39 -2.74 -3.36 5.51
N ILE A 40 -2.40 -3.48 6.79
CA ILE A 40 -2.47 -4.74 7.53
C ILE A 40 -3.70 -4.69 8.41
N TYR A 41 -4.58 -5.66 8.27
CA TYR A 41 -5.75 -5.78 9.13
C TYR A 41 -5.37 -6.50 10.42
N ASP A 42 -5.68 -5.88 11.57
CA ASP A 42 -5.43 -6.49 12.87
C ASP A 42 -6.66 -7.31 13.29
N THR A 43 -6.55 -8.63 13.12
CA THR A 43 -7.59 -9.60 13.53
C THR A 43 -7.50 -9.98 15.01
N GLY A 44 -6.57 -9.39 15.78
CA GLY A 44 -6.26 -9.77 17.16
C GLY A 44 -5.31 -10.97 17.28
N ASN A 45 -4.90 -11.57 16.16
CA ASN A 45 -3.86 -12.60 16.11
C ASN A 45 -2.46 -11.95 16.04
N SER A 46 -1.82 -11.78 17.19
CA SER A 46 -0.55 -11.06 17.31
C SER A 46 0.60 -11.68 16.49
N THR A 47 0.64 -13.00 16.35
CA THR A 47 1.69 -13.70 15.56
C THR A 47 1.53 -13.41 14.07
N GLU A 48 0.32 -13.52 13.56
CA GLU A 48 -0.01 -13.24 12.16
C GLU A 48 0.18 -11.76 11.83
N PHE A 49 -0.25 -10.87 12.72
CA PHE A 49 -0.03 -9.43 12.58
C PHE A 49 1.46 -9.06 12.51
N ALA A 50 2.29 -9.66 13.37
CA ALA A 50 3.74 -9.47 13.34
C ALA A 50 4.37 -10.02 12.05
N HIS A 51 3.91 -11.17 11.58
CA HIS A 51 4.35 -11.75 10.31
C HIS A 51 4.00 -10.84 9.12
N ASN A 52 2.76 -10.37 9.03
CA ASN A 52 2.29 -9.49 7.96
C ASN A 52 3.06 -8.16 7.95
N LYS A 53 3.41 -7.62 9.13
CA LYS A 53 4.27 -6.42 9.23
C LYS A 53 5.65 -6.66 8.63
N ARG A 54 6.27 -7.79 8.92
CA ARG A 54 7.58 -8.15 8.36
C ARG A 54 7.52 -8.31 6.85
N GLU A 55 6.51 -8.99 6.31
CA GLU A 55 6.37 -9.16 4.87
C GLU A 55 6.12 -7.81 4.16
N ARG A 56 5.35 -6.90 4.78
CA ARG A 56 5.18 -5.52 4.30
C ARG A 56 6.51 -4.78 4.22
N GLU A 57 7.37 -4.88 5.22
CA GLU A 57 8.70 -4.23 5.23
C GLU A 57 9.61 -4.79 4.13
N ILE A 58 9.55 -6.10 3.88
CA ILE A 58 10.29 -6.75 2.79
C ILE A 58 9.79 -6.26 1.43
N ALA A 59 8.47 -6.19 1.23
CA ALA A 59 7.86 -5.68 0.00
C ALA A 59 8.24 -4.21 -0.25
N TYR A 60 8.18 -3.37 0.80
CA TYR A 60 8.59 -1.97 0.73
C TYR A 60 10.05 -1.82 0.29
N THR A 61 10.96 -2.57 0.90
CA THR A 61 12.40 -2.53 0.55
C THR A 61 12.62 -2.89 -0.92
N LYS A 62 11.92 -3.90 -1.43
CA LYS A 62 11.99 -4.28 -2.85
C LYS A 62 11.49 -3.17 -3.77
N ILE A 63 10.36 -2.55 -3.45
CA ILE A 63 9.77 -1.46 -4.23
C ILE A 63 10.69 -0.22 -4.23
N LEU A 64 11.24 0.13 -3.06
CA LEU A 64 12.18 1.25 -2.93
C LEU A 64 13.43 1.03 -3.78
N ASN A 65 14.00 -0.18 -3.74
CA ASN A 65 15.16 -0.54 -4.57
C ASN A 65 14.85 -0.40 -6.07
N ILE A 66 13.64 -0.78 -6.51
CA ILE A 66 13.22 -0.59 -7.91
C ILE A 66 13.08 0.91 -8.21
N SER A 67 12.42 1.66 -7.34
CA SER A 67 12.21 3.12 -7.47
C SER A 67 13.53 3.87 -7.68
N LEU A 68 14.52 3.58 -6.83
CA LEU A 68 15.85 4.19 -6.87
C LEU A 68 16.61 3.86 -8.17
N ASN A 69 16.43 2.65 -8.71
CA ASN A 69 17.09 2.23 -9.94
C ASN A 69 16.39 2.73 -11.22
N CYS A 70 15.12 3.13 -11.14
CA CYS A 70 14.32 3.49 -12.31
C CYS A 70 13.95 4.98 -12.42
N HIS A 71 14.48 5.85 -11.55
CA HIS A 71 14.16 7.30 -11.53
C HIS A 71 12.64 7.62 -11.43
N TYR A 72 11.83 6.69 -10.90
CA TYR A 72 10.44 6.97 -10.55
C TYR A 72 10.35 7.39 -9.08
N ASN A 73 9.44 8.31 -8.77
CA ASN A 73 9.08 8.65 -7.41
C ASN A 73 7.90 7.76 -6.96
N ILE A 74 8.19 6.62 -6.33
CA ILE A 74 7.16 5.80 -5.69
C ILE A 74 6.98 6.28 -4.26
N PHE A 75 5.84 6.92 -3.98
CA PHE A 75 5.48 7.34 -2.61
C PHE A 75 4.67 6.22 -1.94
N ALA A 76 5.16 5.66 -0.84
CA ALA A 76 4.36 4.74 -0.02
C ALA A 76 3.68 5.54 1.10
N VAL A 77 2.35 5.46 1.20
CA VAL A 77 1.59 6.06 2.32
C VAL A 77 1.36 4.96 3.35
N PHE A 78 1.87 5.19 4.56
CA PHE A 78 1.67 4.32 5.71
C PHE A 78 0.63 4.97 6.63
N LYS A 79 -0.55 4.37 6.74
CA LYS A 79 -1.41 4.55 7.92
C LYS A 79 -1.15 3.38 8.87
#